data_AF-A0A126Z5C3-F1
#
_entry.id   AF-A0A126Z5C3-F1
#
_cell.length_a   1.000
_cell.length_b   1.000
_cell.length_c   1.000
_cell.angle_alpha   90.00
_cell.angle_beta   90.00
_cell.angle_gamma   90.00
#
_symmetry.space_group_name_H-M   'P 1'
#
loop_
_entity.id
_entity.type
_entity.pdbx_description
1 polymer ?
#
loop_
_entity_poly.entity_id
_entity_poly.type
_entity_poly.pdbx_seq_one_letter_code
_entity_poly.pdbx_strand_id
1 'polypeptide(L)' 'MLTTLWTRSVLAARLAADTQLGRATHLPAAERARLHLELLNASSDVDAGRLDEPEALAAFDSLRDRLVEQNEAVTAG' A
#
# COMPACT_ATOMS: atom_id res chain seq x y z
N MET A 1 -19.61 -8.25 -13.76
CA MET A 1 -19.94 -7.13 -12.85
C MET A 1 -18.73 -6.99 -11.93
N LEU A 2 -17.84 -6.03 -12.21
CA LEU A 2 -16.49 -5.88 -11.61
C LEU A 2 -16.49 -5.22 -10.22
N THR A 3 -17.66 -5.03 -9.60
CA THR A 3 -17.85 -4.22 -8.38
C THR A 3 -17.64 -4.98 -7.07
N THR A 4 -17.20 -6.24 -7.10
CA THR A 4 -17.11 -7.09 -5.89
C THR A 4 -15.72 -7.21 -5.27
N LEU A 5 -14.65 -6.81 -5.97
CA LEU A 5 -13.27 -7.04 -5.49
C LEU A 5 -12.76 -5.92 -4.57
N TRP A 6 -13.21 -4.68 -4.82
CA TRP A 6 -12.91 -3.54 -3.96
C TRP A 6 -13.94 -3.40 -2.84
N THR A 7 -13.81 -4.24 -1.82
CA THR A 7 -14.58 -4.07 -0.60
C THR A 7 -14.15 -2.80 0.15
N ARG A 8 -14.98 -2.36 1.09
CA ARG A 8 -14.67 -1.19 1.93
C ARG A 8 -13.36 -1.38 2.70
N SER A 9 -13.09 -2.58 3.18
CA SER A 9 -11.87 -2.97 3.89
C SER A 9 -10.64 -2.83 3.00
N VAL A 10 -10.70 -3.37 1.78
CA VAL A 10 -9.58 -3.30 0.81
C VAL A 10 -9.27 -1.85 0.41
N LEU A 11 -10.31 -1.04 0.18
CA LEU A 11 -10.15 0.40 -0.10
C LEU A 11 -9.51 1.15 1.07
N ALA A 12 -9.92 0.86 2.31
CA ALA A 12 -9.36 1.48 3.49
C ALA A 12 -7.89 1.12 3.70
N ALA A 13 -7.52 -0.16 3.48
CA ALA A 13 -6.14 -0.63 3.58
C ALA A 13 -5.24 0.04 2.54
N ARG A 14 -5.68 0.10 1.28
CA ARG A 14 -4.97 0.82 0.20
C ARG A 14 -4.74 2.29 0.56
N LEU A 15 -5.78 2.99 1.03
CA LEU A 15 -5.68 4.40 1.40
C LEU A 15 -4.71 4.62 2.58
N ALA A 16 -4.71 3.71 3.55
CA ALA A 16 -3.77 3.77 4.66
C ALA A 16 -2.31 3.61 4.18
N ALA A 17 -2.04 2.67 3.27
CA ALA A 17 -0.73 2.49 2.66
C ALA A 17 -0.29 3.74 1.87
N ASP A 18 -1.16 4.30 1.02
CA ASP A 18 -0.89 5.52 0.26
C ASP A 18 -0.59 6.72 1.16
N THR A 19 -1.32 6.85 2.27
CA THR A 19 -1.09 7.91 3.26
C THR A 19 0.31 7.81 3.88
N GLN A 20 0.75 6.60 4.25
CA GLN A 20 2.09 6.39 4.82
C GLN A 20 3.19 6.63 3.78
N LEU A 21 2.94 6.27 2.52
CA LEU A 21 3.86 6.52 1.42
C LEU A 21 4.01 8.02 1.15
N GLY A 22 2.92 8.79 1.24
CA GLY A 22 2.94 10.25 1.17
C GLY A 22 3.74 10.90 2.30
N ARG A 23 3.80 10.27 3.48
CA ARG A 23 4.59 10.74 4.64
C ARG A 23 6.08 10.41 4.54
N ALA A 24 6.45 9.39 3.78
CA ALA A 24 7.82 8.91 3.60
C ALA A 24 8.69 9.83 2.71
N THR A 25 8.60 11.14 2.93
CA THR A 25 9.31 12.19 2.16
C THR A 25 10.82 12.18 2.37
N HIS A 26 11.29 11.59 3.46
CA HIS A 26 12.70 11.40 3.79
C HIS A 26 13.38 10.32 2.93
N LEU A 27 12.60 9.41 2.31
CA LEU A 27 13.14 8.35 1.48
C LEU A 27 13.68 8.91 0.14
N PRO A 28 14.73 8.29 -0.42
CA PRO A 28 15.20 8.62 -1.76
C PRO A 28 14.08 8.52 -2.80
N ALA A 29 14.08 9.42 -3.79
CA ALA A 29 13.04 9.47 -4.82
C ALA A 29 12.86 8.14 -5.57
N ALA A 30 13.95 7.43 -5.86
CA ALA A 30 13.91 6.12 -6.50
C ALA A 30 13.19 5.06 -5.64
N GLU A 31 13.41 5.08 -4.33
CA GLU A 31 12.77 4.15 -3.40
C GLU A 31 11.28 4.46 -3.25
N ARG A 32 10.92 5.75 -3.15
CA ARG A 32 9.51 6.18 -3.16
C ARG A 32 8.79 5.77 -4.45
N ALA A 33 9.45 5.91 -5.60
CA ALA A 33 8.90 5.47 -6.88
C ALA A 33 8.69 3.95 -6.92
N ARG A 34 9.65 3.17 -6.38
CA ARG A 34 9.54 1.71 -6.26
C ARG A 34 8.32 1.31 -5.42
N LEU A 35 8.12 1.96 -4.27
CA LEU A 35 6.99 1.69 -3.37
C LEU A 35 5.65 2.14 -3.97
N HIS A 36 5.61 3.25 -4.73
CA HIS A 36 4.44 3.62 -5.51
C HIS A 36 4.07 2.57 -6.56
N LEU A 37 5.06 2.00 -7.26
CA LEU A 37 4.84 0.91 -8.20
C LEU A 37 4.34 -0.35 -7.51
N GLU A 38 4.85 -0.66 -6.32
CA GLU A 38 4.37 -1.79 -5.50
C GLU A 38 2.88 -1.64 -5.17
N LEU A 39 2.46 -0.45 -4.70
CA LEU A 39 1.05 -0.12 -4.42
C LEU A 39 0.16 -0.20 -5.68
N LEU A 40 0.67 0.27 -6.81
CA LEU A 40 -0.05 0.26 -8.09
C LEU A 40 -0.22 -1.17 -8.63
N ASN A 41 0.82 -2.01 -8.51
CA ASN A 41 0.77 -3.40 -8.93
C ASN A 41 -0.24 -4.19 -8.11
N ALA A 42 -0.22 -4.07 -6.77
CA ALA A 42 -1.21 -4.70 -5.91
C ALA A 42 -2.64 -4.25 -6.26
N SER A 43 -2.84 -2.95 -6.52
CA SER A 43 -4.14 -2.43 -6.98
C SER A 43 -4.57 -3.04 -8.32
N SER A 44 -3.63 -3.19 -9.26
CA SER A 44 -3.89 -3.78 -10.57
C SER A 44 -4.19 -5.28 -10.48
N ASP A 45 -3.60 -5.97 -9.49
CA ASP A 45 -3.87 -7.36 -9.21
C ASP A 45 -5.27 -7.55 -8.61
N VAL A 46 -5.74 -6.64 -7.75
CA VAL A 46 -7.14 -6.60 -7.30
C VAL A 46 -8.10 -6.34 -8.46
N ASP A 47 -7.81 -5.34 -9.30
CA ASP A 47 -8.65 -5.03 -10.48
C ASP A 47 -8.79 -6.22 -11.44
N ALA A 48 -7.72 -6.99 -11.58
CA ALA A 48 -7.69 -8.19 -12.42
C ALA A 48 -8.25 -9.44 -11.74
N GLY A 49 -8.62 -9.38 -10.46
CA GLY A 49 -9.04 -10.54 -9.66
C GLY A 49 -7.94 -11.57 -9.44
N ARG A 50 -6.67 -11.15 -9.49
CA ARG A 50 -5.50 -11.98 -9.13
C ARG A 50 -5.27 -12.04 -7.62
N LEU A 51 -5.75 -11.03 -6.88
CA LEU A 51 -5.82 -11.05 -5.43
C LEU A 51 -7.28 -11.10 -5.01
N ASP A 52 -7.59 -12.04 -4.12
CA ASP A 52 -8.84 -12.00 -3.38
C ASP A 52 -8.78 -10.97 -2.23
N GLU A 53 -9.88 -10.80 -1.49
CA GLU A 53 -9.93 -9.79 -0.42
C GLU A 53 -8.87 -10.01 0.68
N PRO A 54 -8.74 -11.21 1.29
CA PRO A 54 -7.67 -11.47 2.27
C PRO A 54 -6.26 -11.19 1.74
N GLU A 55 -5.95 -11.62 0.51
CA GLU A 55 -4.64 -11.41 -0.11
C GLU A 55 -4.37 -9.93 -0.37
N ALA A 56 -5.38 -9.20 -0.85
CA ALA A 56 -5.29 -7.75 -1.07
C ALA A 56 -5.04 -7.00 0.24
N LEU A 57 -5.76 -7.36 1.31
CA LEU A 57 -5.56 -6.78 2.64
C LEU A 57 -4.13 -7.00 3.13
N ALA A 58 -3.63 -8.24 3.05
CA ALA A 58 -2.27 -8.57 3.45
C ALA A 58 -1.23 -7.78 2.64
N ALA A 59 -1.43 -7.62 1.33
CA ALA A 59 -0.53 -6.86 0.48
C ALA A 59 -0.47 -5.37 0.88
N PHE A 60 -1.63 -4.73 1.08
CA PHE A 60 -1.68 -3.32 1.47
C PHE A 60 -1.19 -3.09 2.91
N ASP A 61 -1.55 -3.96 3.86
CA ASP A 61 -1.12 -3.86 5.25
C ASP A 61 0.39 -4.09 5.38
N SER A 62 0.97 -5.06 4.67
CA SER A 62 2.41 -5.29 4.67
C SER A 62 3.19 -4.08 4.15
N LEU A 63 2.71 -3.44 3.07
CA LEU A 63 3.31 -2.23 2.55
C LEU A 63 3.19 -1.07 3.55
N ARG A 64 2.01 -0.89 4.15
CA ARG A 64 1.77 0.12 5.18
C ARG A 64 2.71 -0.05 6.36
N ASP A 65 2.83 -1.27 6.91
CA ASP A 65 3.59 -1.52 8.13
C ASP A 65 5.08 -1.26 7.91
N ARG A 66 5.63 -1.69 6.77
CA ARG A 66 7.00 -1.33 6.34
C ARG A 66 7.21 0.19 6.26
N LEU A 67 6.24 0.93 5.72
CA LEU A 67 6.31 2.39 5.65
C LEU A 67 6.20 3.06 7.01
N VAL A 68 5.38 2.52 7.92
CA VAL A 68 5.27 3.00 9.31
C VAL A 68 6.61 2.86 10.02
N GLU A 69 7.22 1.67 9.96
CA GLU A 69 8.53 1.42 10.57
C GLU A 69 9.60 2.40 10.05
N GLN A 70 9.62 2.66 8.73
CA GLN A 70 10.55 3.62 8.13
C GLN A 70 10.28 5.06 8.58
N ASN A 71 9.01 5.48 8.64
CA ASN A 71 8.62 6.81 9.11
C ASN A 71 8.95 7.03 10.59
N GLU A 72 8.77 6.02 11.43
CA GLU A 72 9.05 6.10 12.87
C GLU A 72 10.56 6.10 13.16
N ALA A 73 11.35 5.32 12.40
CA ALA A 73 12.81 5.30 12.53
C ALA A 73 13.45 6.68 12.32
N VAL A 74 12.86 7.52 11.48
CA VAL A 74 13.32 8.90 11.24
C VAL A 74 12.87 9.87 12.33
N THR A 75 11.77 9.58 13.03
CA THR A 75 11.26 10.45 14.10
C THR A 75 11.97 10.21 15.44
N ALA A 76 12.57 9.03 15.62
CA ALA A 76 13.22 8.62 16.86
C ALA A 76 14.72 8.94 16.93
N GLY A 77 15.36 9.36 15.82
CA GLY A 77 16.79 9.68 15.72
C GLY A 77 17.05 11.18 15.61
#